data_AF-A0A350SM65-F1
#
_entry.id   AF-A0A350SM65-F1
#
_cell.length_a   1.000
_cell.length_b   1.000
_cell.length_c   1.000
_cell.angle_alpha   90.00
_cell.angle_beta   90.00
_cell.angle_gamma   90.00
#
_symmetry.space_group_name_H-M   'P 1'
#
loop_
_entity.id
_entity.type
_entity.pdbx_description
1 polymer ?
#
loop_
_entity_poly.entity_id
_entity_poly.type
_entity_poly.pdbx_seq_one_letter_code
_entity_poly.pdbx_strand_id
1 'polypeptide(L)'
;MSTNNPIAQVDALRTDIDRVREELQWVNDSPLPKDDWKASVTRWFEGMSAAGGNQTTALRDLRKPKPSSGGGFVKDTFLAANSTVHQKGAAPDVLPVNVRLAPMLCWLLGDQLEQRLHAMIDADEYVPGPTLADRPKLQKALLGELRELETREEAIITAAEGESVFIGRRADADPAVVLGYDPEGDFLLPETRGWSSGPRVVARDPALGSSGSFEGSI
;
A
#
# COMPACT_ATOMS: atom_id res chain seq x y z
N MET A 1 40.16 28.25 13.25
CA MET A 1 39.38 27.45 14.19
C MET A 1 37.93 27.52 13.72
N SER A 2 37.54 26.62 12.82
CA SER A 2 36.26 26.68 12.11
C SER A 2 35.16 26.00 12.92
N THR A 3 34.17 26.79 13.32
CA THR A 3 32.72 26.51 13.25
C THR A 3 32.27 25.05 13.12
N ASN A 4 32.46 24.22 14.14
CA ASN A 4 31.75 22.94 14.29
C ASN A 4 30.71 23.10 15.40
N ASN A 5 29.66 23.87 15.13
CA ASN A 5 28.53 23.98 16.06
C ASN A 5 27.56 22.83 15.75
N PRO A 6 27.45 21.80 16.62
CA PRO A 6 26.60 20.64 16.37
C PRO A 6 25.11 21.02 16.23
N ILE A 7 24.67 22.10 16.89
CA ILE A 7 23.30 22.62 16.78
C ILE A 7 23.02 23.09 15.35
N ALA A 8 23.94 23.87 14.77
CA ALA A 8 23.78 24.37 13.40
C ALA A 8 23.80 23.25 12.35
N GLN A 9 24.53 22.15 12.62
CA GLN A 9 24.54 20.98 11.74
C GLN A 9 23.22 20.21 11.82
N VAL A 10 22.67 20.03 13.01
CA VAL A 10 21.36 19.39 13.20
C VAL A 10 20.25 20.23 12.55
N ASP A 11 20.27 21.55 12.69
CA ASP A 11 19.26 22.43 12.06
C ASP A 11 19.34 22.36 10.52
N ALA A 12 20.55 22.28 9.95
CA ALA A 12 20.73 22.07 8.51
C ALA A 12 20.16 20.71 8.05
N LEU A 13 20.44 19.63 8.80
CA LEU A 13 19.90 18.30 8.49
C LEU A 13 18.37 18.27 8.59
N ARG A 14 17.78 18.96 9.57
CA ARG A 14 16.31 19.05 9.69
C ARG A 14 15.67 19.73 8.49
N THR A 15 16.30 20.80 8.00
CA THR A 15 15.86 21.47 6.78
C THR A 15 15.90 20.53 5.57
N ASP A 16 16.96 19.73 5.45
CA ASP A 16 17.07 18.72 4.38
C ASP A 16 16.03 17.60 4.55
N ILE A 17 15.75 17.15 5.77
CA ILE A 17 14.73 16.13 6.05
C ILE A 17 13.34 16.64 5.68
N ASP A 18 13.00 17.87 6.05
CA ASP A 18 11.72 18.48 5.70
C ASP A 18 11.57 18.61 4.19
N ARG A 19 12.64 19.02 3.47
CA ARG A 19 12.66 19.04 2.00
C ARG A 19 12.38 17.66 1.40
N VAL A 20 13.08 16.62 1.85
CA VAL A 20 12.89 15.25 1.32
C VAL A 20 11.48 14.74 1.60
N ARG A 21 10.88 15.11 2.74
CA ARG A 21 9.49 14.76 3.06
C ARG A 21 8.48 15.49 2.19
N GLU A 22 8.70 16.77 1.92
CA GLU A 22 7.89 17.54 0.96
C GLU A 22 7.97 16.93 -0.45
N GLU A 23 9.17 16.54 -0.90
CA GLU A 23 9.36 15.85 -2.17
C GLU A 23 8.64 14.50 -2.22
N LEU A 24 8.69 13.72 -1.13
CA LEU A 24 7.99 12.44 -1.04
C LEU A 24 6.47 12.62 -1.07
N GLN A 25 5.95 13.64 -0.38
CA GLN A 25 4.54 14.01 -0.45
C GLN A 25 4.16 14.44 -1.87
N TRP A 26 4.98 15.25 -2.52
CA TRP A 26 4.75 15.68 -3.90
C TRP A 26 4.72 14.50 -4.88
N VAL A 27 5.61 13.51 -4.74
CA VAL A 27 5.60 12.29 -5.57
C VAL A 27 4.30 11.49 -5.38
N ASN A 28 3.71 11.50 -4.18
CA ASN A 28 2.44 10.83 -3.88
C ASN A 28 1.24 11.58 -4.47
N ASP A 29 1.16 12.88 -4.22
CA ASP A 29 -0.02 13.70 -4.50
C ASP A 29 -0.03 14.26 -5.94
N SER A 30 1.11 14.27 -6.61
CA SER A 30 1.21 14.79 -7.98
C SER A 30 0.29 14.02 -8.95
N PRO A 31 -0.29 14.70 -9.94
CA PRO A 31 -1.14 14.06 -10.93
C PRO A 31 -0.32 13.13 -11.85
N LEU A 32 -0.96 12.08 -12.35
CA LEU A 32 -0.34 11.16 -13.30
C LEU A 32 -0.06 11.85 -14.65
N PRO A 33 0.99 11.46 -15.38
CA PRO A 33 1.13 11.81 -16.79
C PRO A 33 -0.10 11.41 -17.61
N LYS A 34 -0.37 12.14 -18.69
CA LYS A 34 -1.56 11.92 -19.54
C LYS A 34 -1.64 10.47 -20.06
N ASP A 35 -0.51 9.89 -20.43
CA ASP A 35 -0.46 8.52 -20.95
C ASP A 35 -0.85 7.47 -19.89
N ASP A 36 -0.32 7.61 -18.67
CA ASP A 36 -0.66 6.74 -17.54
C ASP A 36 -2.11 6.93 -17.08
N TRP A 37 -2.61 8.16 -17.14
CA TRP A 37 -4.00 8.47 -16.84
C TRP A 37 -4.94 7.82 -17.87
N LYS A 38 -4.65 7.98 -19.17
CA LYS A 38 -5.40 7.31 -20.25
C LYS A 38 -5.40 5.81 -20.08
N ALA A 39 -4.23 5.21 -19.81
CA ALA A 39 -4.12 3.76 -19.58
C ALA A 39 -4.94 3.30 -18.36
N SER A 40 -4.99 4.10 -17.29
CA SER A 40 -5.81 3.83 -16.11
C SER A 40 -7.31 3.90 -16.43
N VAL A 41 -7.73 4.89 -17.24
CA VAL A 41 -9.11 5.00 -17.72
C VAL A 41 -9.49 3.82 -18.61
N THR A 42 -8.64 3.44 -19.56
CA THR A 42 -8.85 2.25 -20.41
C THR A 42 -9.03 0.99 -19.58
N ARG A 43 -8.13 0.74 -18.61
CA ARG A 43 -8.24 -0.43 -17.71
C ARG A 43 -9.55 -0.40 -16.90
N TRP A 44 -9.95 0.77 -16.42
CA TRP A 44 -11.22 0.93 -15.71
C TRP A 44 -12.43 0.64 -16.64
N PHE A 45 -12.40 1.12 -17.89
CA PHE A 45 -13.43 0.84 -18.89
C PHE A 45 -13.53 -0.63 -19.23
N GLU A 46 -12.40 -1.31 -19.47
CA GLU A 46 -12.37 -2.74 -19.75
C GLU A 46 -13.01 -3.54 -18.60
N GLY A 47 -12.69 -3.20 -17.35
CA GLY A 47 -13.29 -3.82 -16.17
C GLY A 47 -14.80 -3.60 -16.09
N MET A 48 -15.27 -2.37 -16.38
CA MET A 48 -16.69 -2.02 -16.37
C MET A 48 -17.47 -2.66 -17.52
N SER A 49 -16.89 -2.69 -18.72
CA SER A 49 -17.45 -3.32 -19.91
C SER A 49 -17.57 -4.83 -19.73
N ALA A 50 -16.55 -5.49 -19.17
CA ALA A 50 -16.59 -6.91 -18.84
C ALA A 50 -17.71 -7.22 -17.82
N ALA A 51 -17.90 -6.36 -16.81
CA ALA A 51 -18.98 -6.50 -15.83
C ALA A 51 -20.37 -6.37 -16.47
N GLY A 52 -20.53 -5.46 -17.44
CA GLY A 52 -21.76 -5.32 -18.24
C GLY A 52 -22.02 -6.53 -19.15
N GLY A 53 -20.99 -7.03 -19.83
CA GLY A 53 -21.09 -8.19 -20.73
C GLY A 53 -21.50 -9.49 -20.04
N ASN A 54 -21.15 -9.66 -18.76
CA ASN A 54 -21.56 -10.83 -17.97
C ASN A 54 -23.08 -10.90 -17.73
N GLN A 55 -23.82 -9.80 -17.89
CA GLN A 55 -25.29 -9.74 -17.79
C GLN A 55 -26.00 -10.23 -19.06
N THR A 56 -25.27 -10.56 -20.14
CA THR A 56 -25.82 -11.05 -21.41
C THR A 56 -26.24 -12.53 -21.39
N THR A 57 -26.13 -13.21 -20.24
CA THR A 57 -26.65 -14.58 -20.04
C THR A 57 -28.15 -14.67 -20.36
N ALA A 58 -28.92 -13.61 -20.13
CA ALA A 58 -30.33 -13.52 -20.55
C ALA A 58 -30.51 -13.59 -22.08
N LEU A 59 -29.59 -13.02 -22.86
CA LEU A 59 -29.63 -13.10 -24.33
C LEU A 59 -29.34 -14.51 -24.85
N ARG A 60 -28.53 -15.30 -24.13
CA ARG A 60 -28.29 -16.70 -24.47
C ARG A 60 -29.54 -17.55 -24.28
N ASP A 61 -30.37 -17.21 -23.30
CA ASP A 61 -31.63 -17.92 -23.05
C ASP A 61 -32.69 -17.66 -24.14
N LEU A 62 -32.63 -16.53 -24.85
CA LEU A 62 -33.45 -16.26 -26.04
C LEU A 62 -33.15 -17.19 -27.22
N ARG A 63 -32.01 -17.92 -27.22
CA ARG A 63 -31.70 -18.92 -28.24
C ARG A 63 -32.50 -20.21 -28.07
N LYS A 64 -33.10 -20.43 -26.90
CA LYS A 64 -33.87 -21.65 -26.62
C LYS A 64 -35.30 -21.49 -27.14
N PRO A 65 -35.87 -22.50 -27.81
CA PRO A 65 -37.26 -22.46 -28.27
C PRO A 65 -38.27 -22.34 -27.13
N LYS A 66 -37.86 -22.67 -25.89
CA LYS A 66 -38.57 -22.38 -24.65
C LYS A 66 -37.56 -21.80 -23.63
N PRO A 67 -37.60 -20.50 -23.32
CA PRO A 67 -36.71 -19.90 -22.32
C PRO A 67 -37.00 -20.45 -20.92
N SER A 68 -35.98 -20.49 -20.06
CA SER A 68 -36.02 -21.18 -18.77
C SER A 68 -36.87 -20.47 -17.69
N SER A 69 -37.32 -19.24 -17.95
CA SER A 69 -38.28 -18.54 -17.11
C SER A 69 -39.69 -19.08 -17.38
N GLY A 70 -40.17 -19.93 -16.47
CA GLY A 70 -41.48 -20.61 -16.51
C GLY A 70 -42.69 -19.66 -16.52
N GLY A 71 -42.91 -18.98 -17.65
CA GLY A 71 -44.02 -18.05 -17.85
C GLY A 71 -44.02 -17.27 -19.16
N GLY A 72 -43.19 -17.63 -20.15
CA GLY A 72 -43.22 -17.01 -21.49
C GLY A 72 -42.57 -15.63 -21.60
N PHE A 73 -42.05 -15.08 -20.50
CA PHE A 73 -41.27 -13.84 -20.48
C PHE A 73 -39.86 -14.16 -20.03
N VAL A 74 -38.85 -13.84 -20.85
CA VAL A 74 -37.46 -13.77 -20.35
C VAL A 74 -37.46 -12.75 -19.22
N LYS A 75 -37.04 -13.13 -18.02
CA LYS A 75 -36.80 -12.16 -16.96
C LYS A 75 -35.71 -11.24 -17.49
N ASP A 76 -36.12 -10.03 -17.91
CA ASP A 76 -35.20 -9.01 -18.38
C ASP A 76 -34.37 -8.54 -17.20
N THR A 77 -33.30 -9.27 -16.90
CA THR A 77 -32.25 -8.83 -15.97
C THR A 77 -31.26 -7.90 -16.66
N PHE A 78 -31.42 -7.67 -17.98
CA PHE A 78 -30.49 -6.92 -18.79
C PHE A 78 -30.63 -5.41 -18.54
N LEU A 79 -31.85 -4.92 -18.27
CA LEU A 79 -32.11 -3.52 -17.85
C LEU A 79 -32.82 -3.40 -16.49
N ALA A 80 -32.86 -4.48 -15.71
CA ALA A 80 -33.58 -4.46 -14.44
C ALA A 80 -32.92 -3.54 -13.39
N ALA A 81 -33.58 -2.43 -13.11
CA ALA A 81 -33.39 -1.66 -11.89
C ALA A 81 -34.29 -2.23 -10.79
N ASN A 82 -33.81 -3.23 -10.05
CA ASN A 82 -34.61 -3.84 -8.98
C ASN A 82 -34.44 -3.05 -7.67
N SER A 83 -35.56 -2.65 -7.08
CA SER A 83 -35.64 -2.10 -5.73
C SER A 83 -36.26 -3.11 -4.78
N THR A 84 -35.60 -3.44 -3.67
CA THR A 84 -36.19 -4.25 -2.60
C THR A 84 -36.64 -3.34 -1.47
N VAL A 85 -37.96 -3.21 -1.28
CA VAL A 85 -38.54 -2.51 -0.12
C VAL A 85 -38.62 -3.51 1.04
N HIS A 86 -37.94 -3.22 2.14
CA HIS A 86 -38.03 -4.01 3.36
C HIS A 86 -39.03 -3.35 4.30
N GLN A 87 -40.18 -4.00 4.54
CA GLN A 87 -41.09 -3.57 5.59
C GLN A 87 -40.70 -4.22 6.91
N LYS A 88 -40.19 -3.44 7.86
CA LYS A 88 -39.95 -3.89 9.25
C LYS A 88 -40.93 -3.17 10.17
N GLY A 89 -42.05 -3.82 10.48
CA GLY A 89 -43.10 -3.27 11.36
C GLY A 89 -44.11 -2.36 10.65
N ALA A 90 -44.63 -1.35 11.38
CA ALA A 90 -45.70 -0.48 10.91
C ALA A 90 -45.27 0.66 9.96
N ALA A 91 -43.96 0.92 9.86
CA ALA A 91 -43.41 1.94 8.96
C ALA A 91 -42.58 1.27 7.84
N PRO A 92 -42.79 1.64 6.58
CA PRO A 92 -41.92 1.19 5.49
C PRO A 92 -40.55 1.84 5.63
N ASP A 93 -39.49 1.03 5.63
CA ASP A 93 -38.12 1.52 5.53
C ASP A 93 -37.77 1.65 4.04
N VAL A 94 -37.72 2.90 3.55
CA VAL A 94 -37.45 3.19 2.14
C VAL A 94 -35.94 3.34 1.97
N LEU A 95 -35.27 2.26 1.61
CA LEU A 95 -33.86 2.30 1.26
C LEU A 95 -33.69 2.92 -0.15
N PRO A 96 -32.77 3.88 -0.33
CA PRO A 96 -32.48 4.45 -1.64
C PRO A 96 -31.93 3.37 -2.57
N VAL A 97 -32.51 3.27 -3.76
CA VAL A 97 -32.14 2.27 -4.76
C VAL A 97 -31.04 2.86 -5.63
N ASN A 98 -29.81 2.40 -5.40
CA ASN A 98 -28.67 2.81 -6.22
C ASN A 98 -28.56 1.92 -7.46
N VAL A 99 -29.09 2.40 -8.58
CA VAL A 99 -28.95 1.73 -9.88
C VAL A 99 -27.61 2.14 -10.51
N ARG A 100 -26.71 1.18 -10.72
CA ARG A 100 -25.42 1.42 -11.38
C ARG A 100 -25.53 1.14 -12.87
N LEU A 101 -25.72 2.18 -13.68
CA LEU A 101 -25.84 2.08 -15.14
C LEU A 101 -24.48 2.05 -15.86
N ALA A 102 -23.41 2.52 -15.19
CA ALA A 102 -22.09 2.67 -15.79
C ALA A 102 -21.57 1.38 -16.48
N PRO A 103 -21.69 0.16 -15.92
CA PRO A 103 -21.21 -1.06 -16.58
C PRO A 103 -21.93 -1.35 -17.91
N MET A 104 -23.25 -1.12 -17.97
CA MET A 104 -24.05 -1.33 -19.19
C MET A 104 -23.71 -0.30 -20.27
N LEU A 105 -23.51 0.96 -19.87
CA LEU A 105 -23.11 2.02 -20.79
C LEU A 105 -21.69 1.80 -21.34
N CYS A 106 -20.75 1.35 -20.49
CA CYS A 106 -19.40 0.99 -20.92
C CYS A 106 -19.41 -0.22 -21.86
N TRP A 107 -20.30 -1.18 -21.65
CA TRP A 107 -20.46 -2.32 -22.54
C TRP A 107 -21.08 -1.93 -23.89
N LEU A 108 -22.07 -1.04 -23.90
CA LEU A 108 -22.79 -0.64 -25.11
C LEU A 108 -22.04 0.39 -25.96
N LEU A 109 -21.38 1.35 -25.31
CA LEU A 109 -20.78 2.54 -25.94
C LEU A 109 -19.28 2.67 -25.63
N GLY A 110 -18.61 1.56 -25.30
CA GLY A 110 -17.23 1.53 -24.79
C GLY A 110 -16.28 2.42 -25.59
N ASP A 111 -16.14 2.17 -26.88
CA ASP A 111 -15.21 2.91 -27.75
C ASP A 111 -15.50 4.42 -27.78
N GLN A 112 -16.79 4.81 -27.82
CA GLN A 112 -17.18 6.22 -27.89
C GLN A 112 -16.95 6.93 -26.56
N LEU A 113 -17.26 6.29 -25.44
CA LEU A 113 -17.06 6.86 -24.11
C LEU A 113 -15.57 6.97 -23.78
N GLU A 114 -14.78 5.95 -24.12
CA GLU A 114 -13.33 5.97 -23.93
C GLU A 114 -12.67 7.10 -24.74
N GLN A 115 -12.99 7.22 -26.03
CA GLN A 115 -12.47 8.31 -26.87
C GLN A 115 -12.83 9.69 -26.32
N ARG A 116 -14.06 9.87 -25.82
CA ARG A 116 -14.49 11.14 -25.22
C ARG A 116 -13.70 11.48 -23.96
N LEU A 117 -13.43 10.49 -23.12
CA LEU A 117 -12.65 10.71 -21.90
C LEU A 117 -11.17 10.92 -22.19
N HIS A 118 -10.58 10.22 -23.16
CA HIS A 118 -9.22 10.51 -23.62
C HIS A 118 -9.12 11.94 -24.17
N ALA A 119 -10.12 12.40 -24.93
CA ALA A 119 -10.16 13.78 -25.42
C ALA A 119 -10.29 14.81 -24.27
N MET A 120 -11.03 14.48 -23.21
CA MET A 120 -11.10 15.33 -22.02
C MET A 120 -9.76 15.39 -21.29
N ILE A 121 -9.05 14.27 -21.15
CA ILE A 121 -7.69 14.21 -20.58
C ILE A 121 -6.71 15.02 -21.41
N ASP A 122 -6.82 14.94 -22.74
CA ASP A 122 -5.96 15.70 -23.65
C ASP A 122 -6.20 17.21 -23.54
N ALA A 123 -7.45 17.62 -23.37
CA ALA A 123 -7.84 19.02 -23.19
C ALA A 123 -7.48 19.59 -21.81
N ASP A 124 -7.21 18.74 -20.81
CA ASP A 124 -6.88 19.19 -19.47
C ASP A 124 -5.43 19.71 -19.40
N GLU A 125 -5.25 20.91 -18.85
CA GLU A 125 -3.96 21.56 -18.68
C GLU A 125 -3.51 21.46 -17.23
N TYR A 126 -2.56 20.56 -16.96
CA TYR A 126 -1.96 20.38 -15.66
C TYR A 126 -0.48 20.04 -15.79
N VAL A 127 0.28 20.26 -14.71
CA VAL A 127 1.70 19.88 -14.65
C VAL A 127 1.79 18.40 -14.28
N PRO A 128 2.25 17.52 -15.17
CA PRO A 128 2.32 16.09 -14.88
C PRO A 128 3.43 15.78 -13.88
N GLY A 129 3.14 14.89 -12.93
CA GLY A 129 4.11 14.31 -12.03
C GLY A 129 4.89 13.15 -12.66
N PRO A 130 5.66 12.39 -11.86
CA PRO A 130 6.36 11.20 -12.32
C PRO A 130 5.41 10.10 -12.81
N THR A 131 5.90 9.27 -13.73
CA THR A 131 5.18 8.12 -14.29
C THR A 131 4.87 7.08 -13.21
N LEU A 132 3.85 6.24 -13.44
CA LEU A 132 3.52 5.11 -12.55
C LEU A 132 4.69 4.15 -12.36
N ALA A 133 5.54 3.98 -13.38
CA ALA A 133 6.69 3.09 -13.32
C ALA A 133 7.86 3.66 -12.49
N ASP A 134 8.02 4.99 -12.48
CA ASP A 134 9.13 5.65 -11.81
C ASP A 134 8.80 6.07 -10.37
N ARG A 135 7.52 6.33 -10.06
CA ARG A 135 7.03 6.60 -8.69
C ARG A 135 7.59 5.66 -7.63
N PRO A 136 7.50 4.32 -7.75
CA PRO A 136 8.01 3.42 -6.71
C PRO A 136 9.54 3.48 -6.55
N LYS A 137 10.27 3.76 -7.64
CA LYS A 137 11.73 3.91 -7.59
C LYS A 137 12.13 5.20 -6.89
N LEU A 138 11.46 6.31 -7.22
CA LEU A 138 11.67 7.61 -6.60
C LEU A 138 11.30 7.58 -5.12
N GLN A 139 10.15 7.01 -4.76
CA GLN A 139 9.76 6.82 -3.36
C GLN A 139 10.81 6.02 -2.58
N LYS A 140 11.29 4.91 -3.15
CA LYS A 140 12.32 4.09 -2.50
C LYS A 140 13.63 4.87 -2.30
N ALA A 141 14.05 5.66 -3.30
CA ALA A 141 15.24 6.49 -3.20
C ALA A 141 15.09 7.56 -2.11
N LEU A 142 13.97 8.30 -2.11
CA LEU A 142 13.68 9.34 -1.13
C LEU A 142 13.54 8.78 0.30
N LEU A 143 12.93 7.61 0.47
CA LEU A 143 12.88 6.93 1.78
C LEU A 143 14.27 6.49 2.26
N GLY A 144 15.14 6.05 1.33
CA GLY A 144 16.53 5.75 1.65
C GLY A 144 17.30 6.99 2.10
N GLU A 145 17.19 8.09 1.35
CA GLU A 145 17.82 9.38 1.70
C GLU A 145 17.32 9.92 3.03
N LEU A 146 16.00 9.83 3.28
CA LEU A 146 15.40 10.21 4.55
C LEU A 146 16.03 9.42 5.71
N ARG A 147 16.15 8.09 5.58
CA ARG A 147 16.75 7.24 6.61
C ARG A 147 18.23 7.56 6.83
N GLU A 148 18.98 7.86 5.77
CA GLU A 148 20.39 8.28 5.88
C GLU A 148 20.53 9.64 6.58
N LEU A 149 19.66 10.60 6.29
CA LEU A 149 19.63 11.90 6.96
C LEU A 149 19.29 11.77 8.45
N GLU A 150 18.28 10.95 8.79
CA GLU A 150 17.88 10.69 10.18
C GLU A 150 18.98 9.97 10.96
N THR A 151 19.68 9.02 10.33
CA THR A 151 20.83 8.33 10.93
C THR A 151 21.98 9.31 11.23
N ARG A 152 22.23 10.26 10.31
CA ARG A 152 23.23 11.31 10.53
C ARG A 152 22.82 12.29 11.63
N GLU A 153 21.54 12.65 11.72
CA GLU A 153 21.00 13.48 12.81
C GLU A 153 21.28 12.80 14.17
N GLU A 154 20.91 11.53 14.32
CA GLU A 154 21.09 10.79 15.59
C GLU A 154 22.57 10.62 15.97
N ALA A 155 23.46 10.41 14.98
CA ALA A 155 24.90 10.32 15.23
C ALA A 155 25.47 11.62 15.80
N ILE A 156 25.01 12.78 15.31
CA ILE A 156 25.43 14.10 15.82
C ILE A 156 24.85 14.35 17.21
N ILE A 157 23.57 14.01 17.44
CA ILE A 157 22.92 14.15 18.75
C ILE A 157 23.66 13.30 19.79
N THR A 158 23.94 12.03 19.48
CA THR A 158 24.66 11.11 20.38
C THR A 158 26.07 11.62 20.69
N ALA A 159 26.78 12.15 19.70
CA ALA A 159 28.11 12.74 19.90
C ALA A 159 28.05 13.99 20.80
N ALA A 160 27.06 14.87 20.57
CA ALA A 160 26.85 16.07 21.38
C ALA A 160 26.49 15.73 22.84
N GLU A 161 25.66 14.70 23.06
CA GLU A 161 25.34 14.19 24.40
C GLU A 161 26.59 13.68 25.12
N GLY A 162 27.52 13.03 24.41
CA GLY A 162 28.84 12.64 24.93
C GLY A 162 29.71 13.82 25.38
N GLU A 163 29.51 15.00 24.79
CA GLU A 163 30.16 16.27 25.15
C GLU A 163 29.34 17.11 26.15
N SER A 164 28.28 16.54 26.73
CA SER A 164 27.35 17.24 27.65
C SER A 164 26.57 18.41 27.01
N VAL A 165 26.41 18.41 25.69
CA VAL A 165 25.56 19.35 24.95
C VAL A 165 24.23 18.67 24.64
N PHE A 166 23.14 19.19 25.19
CA PHE A 166 21.80 18.64 24.95
C PHE A 166 21.20 19.17 23.65
N ILE A 167 20.84 18.26 22.74
CA ILE A 167 20.08 18.55 21.52
C ILE A 167 18.81 17.69 21.58
N GLY A 168 17.64 18.32 21.59
CA GLY A 168 16.37 17.61 21.64
C GLY A 168 16.10 16.84 20.35
N ARG A 169 15.72 15.57 20.47
CA ARG A 169 15.25 14.74 19.34
C ARG A 169 13.88 15.24 18.85
N ARG A 170 13.58 15.02 17.57
CA ARG A 170 12.27 15.37 16.99
C ARG A 170 11.20 14.39 17.47
N ALA A 171 9.95 14.87 17.56
CA ALA A 171 8.82 14.05 18.04
C ALA A 171 8.40 12.95 17.07
N ASP A 172 8.74 13.13 15.79
CA ASP A 172 8.41 12.29 14.65
C ASP A 172 9.65 11.59 14.07
N ALA A 173 10.75 11.52 14.84
CA ALA A 173 11.92 10.74 14.47
C ALA A 173 11.59 9.25 14.42
N ASP A 174 12.15 8.52 13.45
CA ASP A 174 11.97 7.08 13.36
C ASP A 174 12.54 6.39 14.61
N PRO A 175 11.70 5.69 15.41
CA PRO A 175 12.17 4.97 16.60
C PRO A 175 13.26 3.96 16.29
N ALA A 176 13.27 3.36 15.09
CA ALA A 176 14.30 2.42 14.66
C ALA A 176 15.68 3.09 14.60
N VAL A 177 15.74 4.30 14.04
CA VAL A 177 16.97 5.09 13.94
C VAL A 177 17.45 5.53 15.32
N VAL A 178 16.54 6.05 16.15
CA VAL A 178 16.87 6.52 17.51
C VAL A 178 17.36 5.38 18.41
N LEU A 179 16.76 4.20 18.29
CA LEU A 179 17.11 3.03 19.10
C LEU A 179 18.20 2.16 18.46
N GLY A 180 18.66 2.48 17.25
CA GLY A 180 19.72 1.77 16.55
C GLY A 180 19.37 0.33 16.15
N TYR A 181 18.09 0.01 15.90
CA TYR A 181 17.66 -1.30 15.41
C TYR A 181 17.08 -1.22 14.00
N ASP A 182 17.19 -2.29 13.22
CA ASP A 182 16.55 -2.38 11.91
C ASP A 182 15.25 -3.21 12.02
N PRO A 183 14.06 -2.66 11.68
CA PRO A 183 12.80 -3.39 11.77
C PRO A 183 12.69 -4.55 10.76
N GLU A 184 13.49 -4.56 9.70
CA GLU A 184 13.49 -5.59 8.64
C GLU A 184 14.59 -6.67 8.83
N GLY A 185 15.47 -6.55 9.84
CA GLY A 185 16.55 -7.51 10.08
C GLY A 185 17.34 -7.25 11.37
N ASP A 186 17.67 -8.33 12.08
CA ASP A 186 18.39 -8.47 13.36
C ASP A 186 18.76 -7.23 14.19
N PHE A 187 18.37 -7.28 15.48
CA PHE A 187 18.92 -6.47 16.55
C PHE A 187 20.45 -6.40 16.42
N LEU A 188 20.97 -5.21 16.06
CA LEU A 188 22.39 -4.93 16.24
C LEU A 188 22.63 -4.83 17.74
N LEU A 189 22.78 -5.99 18.39
CA LEU A 189 23.32 -6.05 19.73
C LEU A 189 24.64 -5.26 19.68
N PRO A 190 24.84 -4.28 20.57
CA PRO A 190 26.10 -3.56 20.62
C PRO A 190 27.20 -4.61 20.72
N GLU A 191 28.20 -4.54 19.83
CA GLU A 191 29.37 -5.41 19.85
C GLU A 191 29.78 -5.57 21.31
N THR A 192 29.59 -6.78 21.83
CA THR A 192 29.88 -7.07 23.21
C THR A 192 31.37 -6.84 23.38
N ARG A 193 31.71 -5.68 23.99
CA ARG A 193 33.03 -5.46 24.59
C ARG A 193 33.35 -6.73 25.37
N GLY A 194 34.43 -7.38 24.94
CA GLY A 194 34.69 -8.79 25.16
C GLY A 194 34.27 -9.31 26.53
N TRP A 195 33.32 -10.24 26.52
CA TRP A 195 33.18 -11.20 27.61
C TRP A 195 33.64 -12.56 27.11
N SER A 196 34.95 -12.78 27.18
CA SER A 196 35.54 -14.11 27.08
C SER A 196 35.25 -14.87 28.36
N SER A 197 34.39 -15.90 28.34
CA SER A 197 34.58 -17.18 29.08
C SER A 197 33.28 -18.00 29.18
N GLY A 198 33.27 -19.24 28.68
CA GLY A 198 32.39 -20.30 29.19
C GLY A 198 31.76 -21.20 28.11
N PRO A 199 31.72 -22.53 28.27
CA PRO A 199 31.93 -23.46 27.17
C PRO A 199 30.68 -23.79 26.35
N ARG A 200 30.92 -24.04 25.05
CA ARG A 200 30.02 -24.69 24.09
C ARG A 200 29.37 -25.92 24.71
N VAL A 201 28.04 -25.90 24.86
CA VAL A 201 27.25 -27.13 24.96
C VAL A 201 27.25 -27.77 23.57
N VAL A 202 28.05 -28.81 23.42
CA VAL A 202 28.07 -29.67 22.24
C VAL A 202 26.73 -30.41 22.20
N ALA A 203 25.96 -30.20 21.14
CA ALA A 203 24.76 -30.98 20.83
C ALA A 203 25.15 -32.46 20.76
N ARG A 204 24.52 -33.30 21.59
CA ARG A 204 24.61 -34.76 21.48
C ARG A 204 23.61 -35.23 20.42
N ASP A 205 24.13 -35.83 19.36
CA ASP A 205 23.34 -36.59 18.38
C ASP A 205 22.54 -37.72 19.05
N PRO A 206 21.30 -37.99 18.61
CA PRO A 206 20.46 -39.05 19.14
C PRO A 206 20.57 -40.32 18.29
N ALA A 207 21.56 -41.18 18.56
CA ALA A 207 21.55 -42.56 18.07
C ALA A 207 22.54 -43.43 18.86
N LEU A 208 22.14 -44.68 19.14
CA LEU A 208 22.77 -45.71 19.98
C LEU A 208 22.27 -45.63 21.45
N GLY A 209 21.50 -46.57 22.00
CA GLY A 209 21.38 -47.98 21.69
C GLY A 209 21.84 -48.81 22.90
N SER A 210 20.86 -49.30 23.67
CA SER A 210 20.91 -50.49 24.54
C SER A 210 21.40 -50.39 25.99
N SER A 211 20.56 -51.04 26.82
CA SER A 211 20.85 -51.85 28.02
C SER A 211 21.12 -51.14 29.36
N GLY A 212 20.31 -51.50 30.36
CA GLY A 212 20.50 -51.10 31.74
C GLY A 212 19.25 -51.31 32.59
N SER A 213 18.91 -52.56 32.84
CA SER A 213 17.92 -53.00 33.84
C SER A 213 18.32 -52.52 35.24
N PHE A 214 17.38 -52.01 36.04
CA PHE A 214 17.45 -52.16 37.50
C PHE A 214 16.05 -52.10 38.13
N GLU A 215 15.75 -53.15 38.89
CA GLU A 215 14.56 -53.39 39.69
C GLU A 215 14.51 -52.49 40.94
N GLY A 216 13.34 -52.36 41.56
CA GLY A 216 13.26 -52.17 43.01
C GLY A 216 12.13 -51.27 43.54
N SER A 217 11.07 -51.92 44.01
CA SER A 217 10.02 -51.56 44.98
C SER A 217 10.35 -50.41 45.96
N ILE A 218 9.40 -49.63 46.49
CA ILE A 218 8.10 -49.95 47.13
C ILE A 218 7.11 -48.81 46.86
#